data_AF-A0A395MMD0-F1
#
_entry.id   AF-A0A395MMD0-F1
#
_cell.length_a   1.000
_cell.length_b   1.000
_cell.length_c   1.000
_cell.angle_alpha   90.00
_cell.angle_beta   90.00
_cell.angle_gamma   90.00
#
_symmetry.space_group_name_H-M   'P 1'
#
loop_
_entity.id
_entity.type
_entity.pdbx_description
1 polymer ?
#
loop_
_entity_poly.entity_id
_entity_poly.type
_entity_poly.pdbx_seq_one_letter_code
_entity_poly.pdbx_strand_id
1 'polypeptide(L)'
;MSATTDKVERLSQAKANLDERYVEVDKNVLSNVYNKAAAHEKTVLQNRPNGDFGRVKSWDVAYLIMRQIIAYHFYNRSTFEEIPEKSLVKRVQVHLVKMNIPMLDTDIAQMLQAAADKVPLEQAVERALRNYIQKIRKSEPVSTAYNKRGLVWENPLFIQKLQQTRVNGGPADRSKIPQFFKEVNEDRVAREYRPFEDDVLKNIEAAFNTDEKMALFMERCAEPMVENESSDNHAATAIEYILKSPDFKWLMDYAAAKEKENLSWEATIGPAVKALRRLGRTSAGKDFDKLAAYAKAHQKPQEV
;
A
#
# COMPACT_ATOMS: atom_id res chain seq x y z
N MET A 1 -13.33 32.71 25.31
CA MET A 1 -12.51 32.05 24.27
C MET A 1 -12.83 32.73 22.94
N SER A 2 -11.82 33.13 22.16
CA SER A 2 -12.07 33.98 20.98
C SER A 2 -12.68 33.17 19.82
N ALA A 3 -13.54 33.80 19.02
CA ALA A 3 -14.19 33.18 17.85
C ALA A 3 -13.21 32.64 16.79
N THR A 4 -11.94 33.02 16.86
CA THR A 4 -10.88 32.52 15.98
C THR A 4 -10.44 31.11 16.39
N THR A 5 -10.34 30.83 17.69
CA THR A 5 -9.97 29.50 18.22
C THR A 5 -11.01 28.44 17.86
N ASP A 6 -12.29 28.79 17.97
CA ASP A 6 -13.43 27.90 17.67
C ASP A 6 -13.56 27.57 16.17
N LYS A 7 -13.18 28.48 15.26
CA LYS A 7 -13.15 28.19 13.81
C LYS A 7 -12.03 27.24 13.41
N VAL A 8 -10.85 27.37 14.02
CA VAL A 8 -9.69 26.51 13.74
C VAL A 8 -9.98 25.06 14.18
N GLU A 9 -10.58 24.89 15.36
CA GLU A 9 -10.96 23.58 15.89
C GLU A 9 -11.99 22.88 15.00
N ARG A 10 -13.00 23.62 14.52
CA ARG A 10 -14.04 23.09 13.62
C ARG A 10 -13.50 22.66 12.26
N LEU A 11 -12.58 23.43 11.67
CA LEU A 11 -11.92 23.03 10.42
C LEU A 11 -11.09 21.77 10.62
N SER A 12 -10.38 21.66 11.74
CA SER A 12 -9.63 20.47 12.10
C SER A 12 -10.53 19.24 12.24
N GLN A 13 -11.70 19.37 12.88
CA GLN A 13 -12.66 18.28 13.02
C GLN A 13 -13.25 17.86 11.67
N ALA A 14 -13.58 18.80 10.78
CA ALA A 14 -14.08 18.49 9.44
C ALA A 14 -13.03 17.75 8.59
N LYS A 15 -11.75 18.12 8.72
CA LYS A 15 -10.63 17.38 8.09
C LYS A 15 -10.50 15.96 8.63
N ALA A 16 -10.55 15.80 9.95
CA ALA A 16 -10.47 14.47 10.59
C ALA A 16 -11.62 13.55 10.12
N ASN A 17 -12.86 14.06 10.09
CA ASN A 17 -14.01 13.30 9.59
C ASN A 17 -13.85 12.89 8.12
N LEU A 18 -13.23 13.75 7.29
CA LEU A 18 -12.96 13.43 5.88
C LEU A 18 -11.90 12.34 5.74
N ASP A 19 -10.83 12.41 6.52
CA ASP A 19 -9.80 11.36 6.57
C ASP A 19 -10.39 10.01 7.02
N GLU A 20 -11.27 10.01 8.03
CA GLU A 20 -12.00 8.81 8.47
C GLU A 20 -12.91 8.25 7.36
N ARG A 21 -13.61 9.14 6.63
CA ARG A 21 -14.45 8.74 5.51
C ARG A 21 -13.65 8.10 4.37
N TYR A 22 -12.45 8.61 4.07
CA TYR A 22 -11.56 7.97 3.10
C TYR A 22 -11.25 6.52 3.51
N VAL A 23 -10.86 6.33 4.77
CA VAL A 23 -10.52 4.99 5.28
C VAL A 23 -11.73 4.05 5.23
N GLU A 24 -12.93 4.53 5.57
CA GLU A 24 -14.17 3.74 5.51
C GLU A 24 -14.49 3.28 4.09
N VAL A 25 -14.49 4.19 3.13
CA VAL A 25 -14.78 3.88 1.72
C VAL A 25 -13.74 2.91 1.16
N ASP A 26 -12.45 3.15 1.45
CA ASP A 26 -11.38 2.28 1.00
C ASP A 26 -11.45 0.88 1.62
N LYS A 27 -11.82 0.75 2.90
CA LYS A 27 -12.09 -0.56 3.53
C LYS A 27 -13.24 -1.31 2.88
N ASN A 28 -14.29 -0.60 2.48
CA ASN A 28 -15.42 -1.19 1.76
C ASN A 28 -15.03 -1.69 0.37
N VAL A 29 -14.21 -0.93 -0.35
CA VAL A 29 -13.67 -1.35 -1.65
C VAL A 29 -12.74 -2.53 -1.48
N LEU A 30 -11.78 -2.45 -0.57
CA LEU A 30 -10.84 -3.52 -0.23
C LEU A 30 -11.55 -4.85 0.11
N SER A 31 -12.66 -4.80 0.86
CA SER A 31 -13.43 -6.02 1.17
C SER A 31 -14.01 -6.69 -0.09
N ASN A 32 -14.41 -5.90 -1.09
CA ASN A 32 -14.87 -6.44 -2.38
C ASN A 32 -13.69 -6.96 -3.22
N VAL A 33 -12.55 -6.27 -3.22
CA VAL A 33 -11.31 -6.76 -3.85
C VAL A 33 -10.91 -8.11 -3.26
N TYR A 34 -10.95 -8.25 -1.93
CA TYR A 34 -10.72 -9.52 -1.25
C TYR A 34 -11.67 -10.62 -1.71
N ASN A 35 -12.98 -10.36 -1.74
CA ASN A 35 -13.96 -11.36 -2.16
C ASN A 35 -13.70 -11.85 -3.59
N LYS A 36 -13.30 -10.94 -4.49
CA LYS A 36 -12.91 -11.31 -5.85
C LYS A 36 -11.60 -12.11 -5.86
N ALA A 37 -10.58 -11.69 -5.13
CA ALA A 37 -9.32 -12.42 -5.03
C ALA A 37 -9.53 -13.85 -4.48
N ALA A 38 -10.34 -13.99 -3.43
CA ALA A 38 -10.69 -15.28 -2.82
C ALA A 38 -11.47 -16.20 -3.78
N ALA A 39 -12.32 -15.65 -4.65
CA ALA A 39 -13.03 -16.44 -5.66
C ALA A 39 -12.06 -17.10 -6.67
N HIS A 40 -10.90 -16.49 -6.91
CA HIS A 40 -9.86 -17.03 -7.80
C HIS A 40 -8.89 -18.00 -7.10
N GLU A 41 -8.94 -18.11 -5.77
CA GLU A 41 -8.01 -18.93 -4.97
C GLU A 41 -8.00 -20.39 -5.42
N LYS A 42 -9.19 -20.99 -5.64
CA LYS A 42 -9.32 -22.38 -6.10
C LYS A 42 -8.68 -22.59 -7.48
N THR A 43 -8.91 -21.66 -8.42
CA THR A 43 -8.34 -21.72 -9.77
C THR A 43 -6.81 -21.65 -9.72
N VAL A 44 -6.28 -20.77 -8.88
CA VAL A 44 -4.83 -20.64 -8.68
C VAL A 44 -4.25 -21.91 -8.07
N LEU A 45 -4.90 -22.50 -7.07
CA LEU A 45 -4.49 -23.77 -6.44
C LEU A 45 -4.46 -24.93 -7.43
N GLN A 46 -5.41 -25.00 -8.35
CA GLN A 46 -5.55 -26.10 -9.31
C GLN A 46 -4.56 -26.03 -10.49
N ASN A 47 -4.05 -24.85 -10.83
CA ASN A 47 -3.18 -24.63 -11.99
C ASN A 47 -1.71 -24.38 -11.61
N ARG A 48 -1.30 -24.79 -10.40
CA ARG A 48 0.08 -24.60 -9.95
C ARG A 48 1.04 -25.55 -10.65
N PRO A 49 2.19 -25.08 -11.14
CA PRO A 49 3.25 -25.98 -11.57
C PRO A 49 3.80 -26.75 -10.35
N ASN A 50 3.90 -28.08 -10.50
CA ASN A 50 4.72 -29.01 -9.72
C ASN A 50 4.73 -28.85 -8.18
N GLY A 51 3.63 -29.22 -7.52
CA GLY A 51 3.67 -29.62 -6.10
C GLY A 51 3.95 -28.51 -5.09
N ASP A 52 3.67 -27.25 -5.43
CA ASP A 52 3.81 -26.13 -4.51
C ASP A 52 2.60 -26.04 -3.55
N PHE A 53 2.83 -26.37 -2.27
CA PHE A 53 1.79 -26.53 -1.24
C PHE A 53 1.49 -25.25 -0.43
N GLY A 54 2.11 -24.10 -0.73
CA GLY A 54 1.89 -22.85 0.02
C GLY A 54 0.48 -22.24 -0.19
N ARG A 55 -0.09 -21.52 0.79
CA ARG A 55 -1.43 -20.91 0.59
C ARG A 55 -1.33 -19.59 -0.18
N VAL A 56 -2.22 -19.36 -1.14
CA VAL A 56 -2.46 -18.00 -1.66
C VAL A 56 -3.15 -17.23 -0.54
N LYS A 57 -2.50 -16.20 -0.02
CA LYS A 57 -3.12 -15.31 0.95
C LYS A 57 -3.97 -14.31 0.16
N SER A 58 -5.27 -14.58 0.05
CA SER A 58 -6.22 -13.72 -0.69
C SER A 58 -6.21 -12.26 -0.22
N TRP A 59 -5.89 -12.03 1.05
CA TRP A 59 -5.65 -10.68 1.59
C TRP A 59 -4.43 -10.00 0.98
N ASP A 60 -3.31 -10.68 0.81
CA ASP A 60 -2.10 -10.09 0.21
C ASP A 60 -2.37 -9.68 -1.23
N VAL A 61 -3.05 -10.53 -2.00
CA VAL A 61 -3.50 -10.20 -3.36
C VAL A 61 -4.41 -8.96 -3.35
N ALA A 62 -5.36 -8.90 -2.42
CA ALA A 62 -6.27 -7.76 -2.32
C ALA A 62 -5.55 -6.46 -1.95
N TYR A 63 -4.59 -6.52 -1.04
CA TYR A 63 -3.76 -5.39 -0.64
C TYR A 63 -2.88 -4.88 -1.78
N LEU A 64 -2.25 -5.79 -2.54
CA LEU A 64 -1.43 -5.46 -3.70
C LEU A 64 -2.22 -4.74 -4.80
N ILE A 65 -3.49 -5.11 -5.00
CA ILE A 65 -4.41 -4.43 -5.92
C ILE A 65 -4.89 -3.10 -5.33
N MET A 66 -5.36 -3.11 -4.08
CA MET A 66 -5.99 -1.95 -3.45
C MET A 66 -5.04 -0.77 -3.31
N ARG A 67 -3.77 -1.00 -2.99
CA ARG A 67 -2.78 0.09 -2.87
C ARG A 67 -2.61 0.88 -4.16
N GLN A 68 -2.75 0.24 -5.34
CA GLN A 68 -2.72 0.90 -6.64
C GLN A 68 -3.96 1.78 -6.86
N ILE A 69 -5.14 1.24 -6.55
CA ILE A 69 -6.43 1.94 -6.66
C ILE A 69 -6.41 3.22 -5.81
N ILE A 70 -5.97 3.10 -4.55
CA ILE A 70 -5.87 4.24 -3.62
C ILE A 70 -4.91 5.28 -4.15
N ALA A 71 -3.69 4.86 -4.52
CA ALA A 71 -2.67 5.78 -5.01
C ALA A 71 -3.15 6.57 -6.24
N TYR A 72 -3.85 5.91 -7.16
CA TYR A 72 -4.46 6.56 -8.32
C TYR A 72 -5.55 7.56 -7.92
N HIS A 73 -6.49 7.16 -7.06
CA HIS A 73 -7.63 8.00 -6.68
C HIS A 73 -7.23 9.22 -5.88
N PHE A 74 -6.16 9.15 -5.08
CA PHE A 74 -5.68 10.27 -4.28
C PHE A 74 -5.33 11.52 -5.08
N TYR A 75 -5.00 11.39 -6.37
CA TYR A 75 -4.83 12.54 -7.26
C TYR A 75 -6.12 13.35 -7.44
N ASN A 76 -7.27 12.67 -7.47
CA ASN A 76 -8.58 13.28 -7.70
C ASN A 76 -9.39 13.47 -6.41
N ARG A 77 -8.86 13.06 -5.24
CA ARG A 77 -9.56 13.20 -3.96
C ARG A 77 -9.73 14.66 -3.59
N SER A 78 -10.95 15.01 -3.22
CA SER A 78 -11.28 16.38 -2.84
C SER A 78 -10.81 16.71 -1.45
N THR A 79 -10.02 17.77 -1.30
CA THR A 79 -9.48 18.21 -0.01
C THR A 79 -9.89 19.65 0.33
N PHE A 80 -9.93 19.96 1.64
CA PHE A 80 -10.26 21.32 2.12
C PHE A 80 -9.21 22.37 1.78
N GLU A 81 -8.01 21.94 1.43
CA GLU A 81 -6.85 22.78 1.14
C GLU A 81 -6.20 22.32 -0.16
N GLU A 82 -5.58 23.26 -0.85
CA GLU A 82 -4.67 22.95 -1.95
C GLU A 82 -3.45 22.21 -1.38
N ILE A 83 -3.17 21.03 -1.94
CA ILE A 83 -2.05 20.21 -1.50
C ILE A 83 -0.88 20.49 -2.44
N PRO A 84 0.28 20.92 -1.94
CA PRO A 84 1.48 21.00 -2.77
C PRO A 84 1.80 19.63 -3.36
N GLU A 85 2.08 19.56 -4.66
CA GLU A 85 2.40 18.29 -5.36
C GLU A 85 3.53 17.51 -4.66
N LYS A 86 4.55 18.23 -4.16
CA LYS A 86 5.68 17.68 -3.39
C LYS A 86 5.28 16.91 -2.12
N SER A 87 4.05 17.11 -1.63
CA SER A 87 3.52 16.47 -0.42
C SER A 87 2.48 15.38 -0.71
N LEU A 88 2.08 15.20 -1.98
CA LEU A 88 1.02 14.27 -2.36
C LEU A 88 1.45 12.81 -2.14
N VAL A 89 2.66 12.44 -2.57
CA VAL A 89 3.24 11.11 -2.31
C VAL A 89 3.22 10.78 -0.82
N LYS A 90 3.64 11.73 0.03
CA LYS A 90 3.68 11.52 1.48
C LYS A 90 2.28 11.31 2.07
N ARG A 91 1.27 12.03 1.58
CA ARG A 91 -0.12 11.85 2.03
C ARG A 91 -0.67 10.48 1.66
N VAL A 92 -0.44 10.02 0.43
CA VAL A 92 -0.80 8.66 0.01
C VAL A 92 -0.12 7.64 0.90
N GLN A 93 1.19 7.79 1.13
CA GLN A 93 1.96 6.88 1.99
C GLN A 93 1.39 6.81 3.42
N VAL A 94 1.08 7.95 4.03
CA VAL A 94 0.46 8.01 5.37
C VAL A 94 -0.89 7.29 5.39
N HIS A 95 -1.73 7.50 4.37
CA HIS A 95 -3.03 6.82 4.27
C HIS A 95 -2.89 5.30 4.09
N LEU A 96 -2.00 4.86 3.22
CA LEU A 96 -1.72 3.44 2.99
C LEU A 96 -1.19 2.75 4.26
N VAL A 97 -0.35 3.43 5.05
CA VAL A 97 0.12 2.92 6.36
C VAL A 97 -1.04 2.80 7.35
N LYS A 98 -1.97 3.78 7.41
CA LYS A 98 -3.19 3.66 8.25
C LYS A 98 -4.05 2.46 7.85
N MET A 99 -4.01 2.05 6.59
CA MET A 99 -4.69 0.87 6.08
C MET A 99 -3.86 -0.42 6.15
N ASN A 100 -2.62 -0.36 6.65
CA ASN A 100 -1.67 -1.47 6.70
C ASN A 100 -1.36 -2.10 5.33
N ILE A 101 -1.30 -1.28 4.27
CA ILE A 101 -1.02 -1.71 2.88
C ILE A 101 0.07 -0.84 2.23
N PRO A 102 1.30 -0.89 2.75
CA PRO A 102 2.38 -0.02 2.30
C PRO A 102 2.70 -0.18 0.81
N MET A 103 3.26 0.89 0.23
CA MET A 103 3.66 0.99 -1.16
C MET A 103 4.91 1.85 -1.27
N LEU A 104 5.77 1.57 -2.25
CA LEU A 104 6.97 2.36 -2.52
C LEU A 104 6.61 3.76 -3.00
N ASP A 105 7.36 4.76 -2.55
CA ASP A 105 7.17 6.16 -2.94
C ASP A 105 7.25 6.36 -4.46
N THR A 106 8.13 5.61 -5.13
CA THR A 106 8.27 5.61 -6.59
C THR A 106 7.02 5.09 -7.29
N ASP A 107 6.42 4.03 -6.77
CA ASP A 107 5.22 3.43 -7.36
C ASP A 107 4.01 4.34 -7.09
N ILE A 108 3.93 4.96 -5.92
CA ILE A 108 2.91 5.97 -5.60
C ILE A 108 2.99 7.12 -6.60
N ALA A 109 4.20 7.65 -6.85
CA ALA A 109 4.42 8.72 -7.80
C ALA A 109 3.99 8.33 -9.22
N GLN A 110 4.27 7.10 -9.65
CA GLN A 110 3.81 6.58 -10.95
C GLN A 110 2.28 6.53 -11.07
N MET A 111 1.57 6.09 -10.02
CA MET A 111 0.11 6.05 -10.04
C MET A 111 -0.51 7.45 -10.04
N LEU A 112 0.07 8.39 -9.28
CA LEU A 112 -0.34 9.79 -9.30
C LEU A 112 -0.11 10.42 -10.68
N GLN A 113 1.03 10.15 -11.32
CA GLN A 113 1.32 10.62 -12.67
C GLN A 113 0.34 10.03 -13.69
N ALA A 114 0.05 8.73 -13.60
CA ALA A 114 -0.92 8.09 -14.50
C ALA A 114 -2.32 8.75 -14.39
N ALA A 115 -2.74 9.13 -13.18
CA ALA A 115 -3.98 9.86 -12.96
C ALA A 115 -3.92 11.28 -13.54
N ALA A 116 -2.79 12.00 -13.36
CA ALA A 116 -2.57 13.31 -13.95
C ALA A 116 -2.62 13.29 -15.49
N ASP A 117 -2.04 12.25 -16.09
CA ASP A 117 -2.02 11.99 -17.53
C ASP A 117 -3.36 11.46 -18.06
N LYS A 118 -4.37 11.28 -17.18
CA LYS A 118 -5.71 10.77 -17.50
C LYS A 118 -5.69 9.37 -18.12
N VAL A 119 -4.70 8.54 -17.77
CA VAL A 119 -4.70 7.12 -18.13
C VAL A 119 -5.86 6.45 -17.41
N PRO A 120 -6.75 5.70 -18.09
CA PRO A 120 -7.86 5.02 -17.42
C PRO A 120 -7.38 4.18 -16.23
N LEU A 121 -8.12 4.23 -15.10
CA LEU A 121 -7.78 3.50 -13.85
C LEU A 121 -7.42 2.04 -14.12
N GLU A 122 -8.24 1.35 -14.92
CA GLU A 122 -8.03 -0.05 -15.32
C GLU A 122 -6.65 -0.27 -15.95
N GLN A 123 -6.26 0.58 -16.89
CA GLN A 123 -4.96 0.48 -17.57
C GLN A 123 -3.78 0.84 -16.65
N ALA A 124 -3.96 1.84 -15.78
CA ALA A 124 -2.92 2.24 -14.83
C ALA A 124 -2.63 1.13 -13.80
N VAL A 125 -3.70 0.57 -13.21
CA VAL A 125 -3.59 -0.52 -12.23
C VAL A 125 -3.08 -1.80 -12.89
N GLU A 126 -3.56 -2.15 -14.09
CA GLU A 126 -3.04 -3.30 -14.83
C GLU A 126 -1.54 -3.19 -15.06
N ARG A 127 -1.06 -2.03 -15.53
CA ARG A 127 0.36 -1.78 -15.76
C ARG A 127 1.17 -1.96 -14.47
N ALA A 128 0.73 -1.36 -13.37
CA ALA A 128 1.42 -1.47 -12.09
C ALA A 128 1.49 -2.91 -11.58
N LEU A 129 0.39 -3.66 -11.71
CA LEU A 129 0.32 -5.07 -11.32
C LEU A 129 1.20 -5.96 -12.20
N ARG A 130 1.25 -5.71 -13.51
CA ARG A 130 2.17 -6.42 -14.42
C ARG A 130 3.64 -6.15 -14.10
N ASN A 131 3.98 -4.91 -13.76
CA ASN A 131 5.32 -4.56 -13.31
C ASN A 131 5.68 -5.31 -12.01
N TYR A 132 4.76 -5.36 -11.04
CA TYR A 132 4.95 -6.16 -9.83
C TYR A 132 5.19 -7.65 -10.15
N ILE A 133 4.35 -8.26 -10.99
CA ILE A 133 4.52 -9.66 -11.42
C ILE A 133 5.92 -9.86 -12.02
N GLN A 134 6.36 -8.99 -12.93
CA GLN A 134 7.69 -9.09 -13.53
C GLN A 134 8.82 -8.99 -12.50
N LYS A 135 8.74 -8.05 -11.54
CA LYS A 135 9.72 -7.93 -10.43
C LYS A 135 9.81 -9.23 -9.63
N ILE A 136 8.67 -9.82 -9.27
CA ILE A 136 8.61 -11.07 -8.50
C ILE A 136 9.20 -12.25 -9.27
N ARG A 137 8.84 -12.43 -10.55
CA ARG A 137 9.36 -13.51 -11.39
C ARG A 137 10.85 -13.36 -11.66
N LYS A 138 11.32 -12.14 -11.93
CA LYS A 138 12.75 -11.87 -12.21
C LYS A 138 13.64 -12.22 -11.00
N SER A 139 13.15 -11.99 -9.79
CA SER A 139 13.88 -12.24 -8.54
C SER A 139 13.65 -13.64 -7.94
N GLU A 140 12.76 -14.46 -8.53
CA GLU A 140 12.41 -15.78 -8.01
C GLU A 140 13.62 -16.72 -7.84
N PRO A 141 14.53 -16.89 -8.82
CA PRO A 141 15.67 -17.79 -8.65
C PRO A 141 16.56 -17.45 -7.46
N VAL A 142 16.71 -16.15 -7.17
CA VAL A 142 17.50 -15.66 -6.03
C VAL A 142 16.74 -15.89 -4.72
N SER A 143 15.44 -15.60 -4.70
CA SER A 143 14.55 -15.86 -3.56
C SER A 143 14.54 -17.34 -3.17
N THR A 144 14.37 -18.24 -4.14
CA THR A 144 14.38 -19.69 -3.91
C THR A 144 15.73 -20.19 -3.40
N ALA A 145 16.84 -19.70 -3.95
CA ALA A 145 18.18 -20.04 -3.49
C ALA A 145 18.42 -19.59 -2.04
N TYR A 146 17.96 -18.38 -1.70
CA TYR A 146 18.03 -17.83 -0.35
C TYR A 146 17.14 -18.60 0.64
N ASN A 147 15.87 -18.80 0.31
CA ASN A 147 14.85 -19.31 1.22
C ASN A 147 15.09 -20.77 1.62
N LYS A 148 15.78 -21.57 0.80
CA LYS A 148 16.07 -22.99 1.10
C LYS A 148 16.71 -23.19 2.49
N ARG A 149 17.46 -22.20 2.98
CA ARG A 149 18.04 -22.12 4.33
C ARG A 149 18.18 -20.66 4.79
N GLY A 150 17.15 -19.83 4.60
CA GLY A 150 17.22 -18.39 4.89
C GLY A 150 17.36 -18.07 6.40
N LEU A 151 17.60 -16.80 6.73
CA LEU A 151 17.80 -16.34 8.11
C LEU A 151 16.49 -16.12 8.90
N VAL A 152 15.32 -16.45 8.35
CA VAL A 152 14.00 -16.38 9.02
C VAL A 152 13.80 -15.06 9.79
N TRP A 153 13.80 -15.09 11.13
CA TRP A 153 13.54 -13.94 11.99
C TRP A 153 14.68 -12.91 12.00
N GLU A 154 15.89 -13.30 11.58
CA GLU A 154 17.06 -12.42 11.50
C GLU A 154 17.23 -11.76 10.13
N ASN A 155 16.35 -12.06 9.15
CA ASN A 155 16.32 -11.38 7.85
C ASN A 155 16.36 -9.84 7.98
N PRO A 156 15.55 -9.19 8.86
CA PRO A 156 15.54 -7.74 8.93
C PRO A 156 16.91 -7.14 9.33
N LEU A 157 17.62 -7.77 10.28
CA LEU A 157 18.94 -7.32 10.70
C LEU A 157 19.95 -7.45 9.56
N PHE A 158 19.97 -8.60 8.89
CA PHE A 158 20.86 -8.84 7.75
C PHE A 158 20.62 -7.85 6.60
N ILE A 159 19.35 -7.64 6.23
CA ILE A 159 18.97 -6.68 5.18
C ILE A 159 19.36 -5.26 5.58
N GLN A 160 19.14 -4.86 6.84
CA GLN A 160 19.54 -3.54 7.33
C GLN A 160 21.05 -3.32 7.20
N LYS A 161 21.86 -4.33 7.56
CA LYS A 161 23.33 -4.28 7.42
C LYS A 161 23.77 -4.18 5.97
N LEU A 162 23.15 -4.95 5.07
CA LEU A 162 23.40 -4.82 3.63
C LEU A 162 23.06 -3.42 3.12
N GLN A 163 21.93 -2.84 3.54
CA GLN A 163 21.55 -1.47 3.15
C GLN A 163 22.57 -0.42 3.61
N GLN A 164 23.14 -0.57 4.81
CA GLN A 164 24.15 0.36 5.37
C GLN A 164 25.46 0.39 4.57
N THR A 165 25.77 -0.66 3.81
CA THR A 165 26.96 -0.66 2.95
C THR A 165 26.80 0.11 1.64
N ARG A 166 25.56 0.43 1.26
CA ARG A 166 25.28 1.08 -0.02
C ARG A 166 25.70 2.55 0.04
N VAL A 167 26.61 2.95 -0.83
CA VAL A 167 27.01 4.36 -0.99
C VAL A 167 26.17 4.98 -2.11
N ASN A 168 25.44 6.06 -1.83
CA ASN A 168 24.63 6.81 -2.81
C ASN A 168 23.70 5.93 -3.66
N GLY A 169 23.09 4.90 -3.08
CA GLY A 169 22.22 3.97 -3.81
C GLY A 169 22.93 2.92 -4.67
N GLY A 170 24.27 2.86 -4.61
CA GLY A 170 25.09 1.84 -5.26
C GLY A 170 24.85 0.41 -4.75
N PRO A 171 25.61 -0.58 -5.27
CA PRO A 171 25.47 -1.98 -4.86
C PRO A 171 25.83 -2.17 -3.38
N ALA A 172 25.26 -3.19 -2.76
CA ALA A 172 25.66 -3.61 -1.41
C ALA A 172 27.05 -4.27 -1.46
N ASP A 173 27.90 -3.99 -0.46
CA ASP A 173 29.24 -4.55 -0.36
C ASP A 173 29.18 -6.00 0.15
N ARG A 174 29.25 -6.93 -0.81
CA ARG A 174 29.21 -8.38 -0.52
C ARG A 174 30.39 -8.86 0.31
N SER A 175 31.52 -8.15 0.31
CA SER A 175 32.69 -8.55 1.12
C SER A 175 32.44 -8.48 2.62
N LYS A 176 31.38 -7.76 3.05
CA LYS A 176 30.97 -7.62 4.45
C LYS A 176 30.03 -8.72 4.93
N ILE A 177 29.50 -9.57 4.05
CA ILE A 177 28.54 -10.63 4.40
C ILE A 177 29.06 -11.55 5.52
N PRO A 178 30.32 -12.04 5.51
CA PRO A 178 30.83 -12.87 6.59
C PRO A 178 30.81 -12.17 7.96
N GLN A 179 31.09 -10.86 7.98
CA GLN A 179 30.99 -10.06 9.20
C GLN A 179 29.53 -9.96 9.66
N PHE A 180 28.59 -9.75 8.74
CA PHE A 180 27.16 -9.66 9.08
C PHE A 180 26.61 -10.98 9.63
N PHE A 181 27.07 -12.12 9.14
CA PHE A 181 26.69 -13.42 9.72
C PHE A 181 27.20 -13.59 11.14
N LYS A 182 28.41 -13.10 11.45
CA LYS A 182 28.92 -13.09 12.82
C LYS A 182 28.01 -12.26 13.73
N GLU A 183 27.66 -11.04 13.30
CA GLU A 183 26.78 -10.14 14.07
C GLU A 183 25.36 -10.72 14.24
N VAL A 184 24.80 -11.38 13.21
CA VAL A 184 23.52 -12.10 13.29
C VAL A 184 23.58 -13.24 14.31
N ASN A 185 24.66 -14.02 14.31
CA ASN A 185 24.83 -15.09 15.29
C ASN A 185 25.04 -14.56 16.72
N GLU A 186 25.76 -13.45 16.89
CA GLU A 186 25.90 -12.76 18.17
C GLU A 186 24.54 -12.31 18.71
N ASP A 187 23.68 -11.69 17.88
CA ASP A 187 22.31 -11.29 18.26
C ASP A 187 21.43 -12.51 18.61
N ARG A 188 21.53 -13.62 17.86
CA ARG A 188 20.81 -14.86 18.17
C ARG A 188 21.20 -15.45 19.51
N VAL A 189 22.50 -15.54 19.79
CA VAL A 189 23.01 -16.07 21.07
C VAL A 189 22.59 -15.17 22.23
N ALA A 190 22.63 -13.84 22.04
CA ALA A 190 22.15 -12.89 23.05
C ALA A 190 20.65 -13.05 23.35
N ARG A 191 19.86 -13.58 22.41
CA ARG A 191 18.44 -13.94 22.56
C ARG A 191 18.21 -15.41 22.92
N GLU A 192 19.24 -16.12 23.37
CA GLU A 192 19.19 -17.52 23.81
C GLU A 192 18.88 -18.55 22.70
N TYR A 193 19.06 -18.17 21.42
CA TYR A 193 18.95 -19.09 20.29
C TYR A 193 20.31 -19.69 19.90
N ARG A 194 20.28 -20.86 19.25
CA ARG A 194 21.48 -21.44 18.65
C ARG A 194 21.94 -20.60 17.44
N PRO A 195 23.26 -20.44 17.25
CA PRO A 195 23.80 -19.81 16.05
C PRO A 195 23.44 -20.65 14.81
N PHE A 196 23.38 -20.01 13.66
CA PHE A 196 23.28 -20.70 12.38
C PHE A 196 24.57 -21.48 12.10
N GLU A 197 24.40 -22.68 11.54
CA GLU A 197 25.49 -23.56 11.13
C GLU A 197 26.22 -23.01 9.89
N ASP A 198 27.51 -23.31 9.75
CA ASP A 198 28.35 -22.79 8.65
C ASP A 198 27.81 -23.18 7.27
N ASP A 199 27.19 -24.34 7.13
CA ASP A 199 26.62 -24.81 5.88
C ASP A 199 25.35 -24.02 5.49
N VAL A 200 24.56 -23.55 6.46
CA VAL A 200 23.46 -22.59 6.24
C VAL A 200 24.01 -21.28 5.70
N LEU A 201 25.02 -20.72 6.37
CA LEU A 201 25.61 -19.43 6.01
C LEU A 201 26.27 -19.46 4.62
N LYS A 202 27.00 -20.54 4.29
CA LYS A 202 27.59 -20.75 2.95
C LYS A 202 26.54 -20.85 1.85
N ASN A 203 25.39 -21.48 2.12
CA ASN A 203 24.30 -21.54 1.14
C ASN A 203 23.70 -20.16 0.87
N ILE A 204 23.53 -19.34 1.91
CA ILE A 204 23.06 -17.96 1.77
C ILE A 204 24.07 -17.13 0.97
N GLU A 205 25.37 -17.22 1.29
CA GLU A 205 26.42 -16.51 0.54
C GLU A 205 26.43 -16.91 -0.94
N ALA A 206 26.24 -18.19 -1.24
CA ALA A 206 26.15 -18.70 -2.61
C ALA A 206 24.93 -18.17 -3.38
N ALA A 207 23.81 -17.86 -2.71
CA ALA A 207 22.65 -17.23 -3.32
C ALA A 207 22.98 -15.81 -3.85
N PHE A 208 24.00 -15.15 -3.30
CA PHE A 208 24.44 -13.80 -3.64
C PHE A 208 25.81 -13.75 -4.33
N ASN A 209 26.16 -14.80 -5.08
CA ASN A 209 27.50 -14.91 -5.68
C ASN A 209 27.82 -13.87 -6.78
N THR A 210 26.86 -13.04 -7.21
CA THR A 210 27.07 -11.91 -8.13
C THR A 210 26.41 -10.63 -7.61
N ASP A 211 26.91 -9.47 -8.03
CA ASP A 211 26.32 -8.17 -7.71
C ASP A 211 24.89 -8.05 -8.27
N GLU A 212 24.61 -8.67 -9.42
CA GLU A 212 23.27 -8.72 -10.02
C GLU A 212 22.28 -9.49 -9.12
N LYS A 213 22.66 -10.67 -8.61
CA LYS A 213 21.79 -11.43 -7.70
C LYS A 213 21.56 -10.69 -6.39
N MET A 214 22.61 -10.05 -5.86
CA MET A 214 22.46 -9.20 -4.68
C MET A 214 21.52 -8.02 -4.96
N ALA A 215 21.65 -7.34 -6.10
CA ALA A 215 20.76 -6.26 -6.48
C ALA A 215 19.30 -6.73 -6.61
N LEU A 216 19.05 -7.88 -7.23
CA LEU A 216 17.71 -8.47 -7.34
C LEU A 216 17.11 -8.84 -5.98
N PHE A 217 17.92 -9.37 -5.05
CA PHE A 217 17.48 -9.64 -3.69
C PHE A 217 17.13 -8.35 -2.95
N MET A 218 17.99 -7.33 -3.03
CA MET A 218 17.76 -6.04 -2.37
C MET A 218 16.55 -5.31 -2.94
N GLU A 219 16.32 -5.39 -4.27
CA GLU A 219 15.12 -4.86 -4.92
C GLU A 219 13.86 -5.57 -4.41
N ARG A 220 13.91 -6.91 -4.31
CA ARG A 220 12.81 -7.71 -3.77
C ARG A 220 12.51 -7.39 -2.31
N CYS A 221 13.53 -7.29 -1.46
CA CYS A 221 13.35 -6.96 -0.04
C CYS A 221 12.85 -5.53 0.20
N ALA A 222 13.02 -4.62 -0.78
CA ALA A 222 12.47 -3.28 -0.72
C ALA A 222 10.98 -3.24 -1.08
N GLU A 223 10.45 -4.26 -1.78
CA GLU A 223 9.04 -4.34 -2.16
C GLU A 223 8.18 -4.64 -0.91
N PRO A 224 7.27 -3.73 -0.51
CA PRO A 224 6.45 -3.94 0.66
C PRO A 224 5.54 -5.16 0.48
N MET A 225 5.33 -5.91 1.57
CA MET A 225 4.51 -7.12 1.62
C MET A 225 5.08 -8.34 0.90
N VAL A 226 6.34 -8.30 0.48
CA VAL A 226 7.05 -9.46 -0.08
C VAL A 226 7.73 -10.23 1.03
N GLU A 227 7.45 -11.54 1.12
CA GLU A 227 7.96 -12.42 2.16
C GLU A 227 9.35 -13.00 1.83
N ASN A 228 9.79 -12.89 0.57
CA ASN A 228 10.98 -13.54 0.02
C ASN A 228 10.85 -15.07 0.03
N GLU A 229 9.65 -15.56 -0.29
CA GLU A 229 9.31 -16.97 -0.32
C GLU A 229 8.51 -17.34 -1.59
N SER A 230 8.10 -18.60 -1.71
CA SER A 230 7.25 -19.04 -2.84
C SER A 230 5.84 -18.43 -2.80
N SER A 231 5.36 -18.00 -1.62
CA SER A 231 4.07 -17.31 -1.44
C SER A 231 3.93 -16.06 -2.31
N ASP A 232 5.02 -15.32 -2.53
CA ASP A 232 5.04 -14.15 -3.41
C ASP A 232 4.72 -14.52 -4.87
N ASN A 233 5.24 -15.66 -5.34
CA ASN A 233 4.94 -16.17 -6.67
C ASN A 233 3.49 -16.64 -6.78
N HIS A 234 2.89 -17.11 -5.69
CA HIS A 234 1.47 -17.44 -5.64
C HIS A 234 0.60 -16.19 -5.76
N ALA A 235 0.98 -15.10 -5.07
CA ALA A 235 0.31 -13.81 -5.19
C ALA A 235 0.42 -13.26 -6.62
N ALA A 236 1.61 -13.32 -7.23
CA ALA A 236 1.82 -12.92 -8.63
C ALA A 236 0.93 -13.73 -9.59
N THR A 237 0.88 -15.06 -9.45
CA THR A 237 -0.01 -15.93 -10.24
C THR A 237 -1.47 -15.55 -10.04
N ALA A 238 -1.91 -15.32 -8.81
CA ALA A 238 -3.29 -14.94 -8.52
C ALA A 238 -3.68 -13.62 -9.18
N ILE A 239 -2.79 -12.64 -9.15
CA ILE A 239 -2.98 -11.36 -9.85
C ILE A 239 -3.10 -11.60 -11.37
N GLU A 240 -2.28 -12.46 -11.97
CA GLU A 240 -2.37 -12.79 -13.40
C GLU A 240 -3.74 -13.37 -13.80
N TYR A 241 -4.33 -14.20 -12.94
CA TYR A 241 -5.69 -14.73 -13.17
C TYR A 241 -6.75 -13.65 -13.05
N ILE A 242 -6.68 -12.81 -12.01
CA ILE A 242 -7.61 -11.69 -11.83
C ILE A 242 -7.57 -10.77 -13.05
N LEU A 243 -6.37 -10.36 -13.50
CA LEU A 243 -6.18 -9.48 -14.67
C LEU A 243 -6.79 -10.05 -15.96
N LYS A 244 -6.85 -11.38 -16.11
CA LYS A 244 -7.44 -12.06 -17.27
C LYS A 244 -8.95 -12.29 -17.12
N SER A 245 -9.51 -12.04 -15.94
CA SER A 245 -10.90 -12.29 -15.61
C SER A 245 -11.76 -11.03 -15.81
N PRO A 246 -13.08 -11.18 -16.05
CA PRO A 246 -13.99 -10.03 -16.09
C PRO A 246 -14.11 -9.32 -14.74
N ASP A 247 -13.70 -9.96 -13.63
CA ASP A 247 -13.73 -9.34 -12.30
C ASP A 247 -12.77 -8.17 -12.18
N PHE A 248 -11.65 -8.16 -12.92
CA PHE A 248 -10.72 -7.03 -12.86
C PHE A 248 -11.38 -5.74 -13.32
N LYS A 249 -12.00 -5.77 -14.50
CA LYS A 249 -12.75 -4.62 -15.00
C LYS A 249 -13.86 -4.20 -14.04
N TRP A 250 -14.65 -5.17 -13.56
CA TRP A 250 -15.73 -4.89 -12.60
C TRP A 250 -15.20 -4.22 -11.34
N LEU A 251 -14.05 -4.65 -10.80
CA LEU A 251 -13.43 -4.05 -9.62
C LEU A 251 -13.00 -2.60 -9.87
N MET A 252 -12.42 -2.31 -11.02
CA MET A 252 -12.01 -0.95 -11.38
C MET A 252 -13.22 -0.02 -11.52
N ASP A 253 -14.28 -0.49 -12.20
CA ASP A 253 -15.52 0.25 -12.37
C ASP A 253 -16.22 0.47 -11.01
N TYR A 254 -16.24 -0.55 -10.14
CA TYR A 254 -16.79 -0.47 -8.79
C TYR A 254 -16.02 0.51 -7.89
N ALA A 255 -14.68 0.45 -7.89
CA ALA A 255 -13.83 1.34 -7.12
C ALA A 255 -14.03 2.80 -7.55
N ALA A 256 -14.00 3.07 -8.85
CA ALA A 256 -14.23 4.40 -9.40
C ALA A 256 -15.63 4.94 -9.07
N ALA A 257 -16.66 4.07 -9.10
CA ALA A 257 -18.02 4.44 -8.69
C ALA A 257 -18.07 4.81 -7.19
N LYS A 258 -17.48 3.99 -6.31
CA LYS A 258 -17.47 4.25 -4.86
C LYS A 258 -16.71 5.51 -4.51
N GLU A 259 -15.58 5.76 -5.16
CA GLU A 259 -14.82 6.99 -5.04
C GLU A 259 -15.68 8.20 -5.43
N LYS A 260 -16.34 8.16 -6.59
CA LYS A 260 -17.18 9.26 -7.08
C LYS A 260 -18.40 9.50 -6.19
N GLU A 261 -19.08 8.44 -5.77
CA GLU A 261 -20.29 8.51 -4.94
C GLU A 261 -20.01 9.10 -3.56
N ASN A 262 -18.84 8.80 -2.97
CA ASN A 262 -18.59 9.08 -1.56
C ASN A 262 -17.51 10.12 -1.30
N LEU A 263 -16.54 10.26 -2.21
CA LEU A 263 -15.31 11.02 -2.02
C LEU A 263 -15.09 12.14 -3.05
N SER A 264 -16.05 12.36 -3.95
CA SER A 264 -16.07 13.53 -4.84
C SER A 264 -16.26 14.83 -4.05
N TRP A 265 -15.95 15.96 -4.68
CA TRP A 265 -16.14 17.28 -4.07
C TRP A 265 -17.61 17.47 -3.70
N GLU A 266 -18.51 17.09 -4.61
CA GLU A 266 -19.95 17.18 -4.46
C GLU A 266 -20.49 16.34 -3.31
N ALA A 267 -19.88 15.19 -3.02
CA ALA A 267 -20.25 14.31 -1.94
C ALA A 267 -19.67 14.75 -0.58
N THR A 268 -18.47 15.34 -0.58
CA THR A 268 -17.71 15.61 0.66
C THR A 268 -17.78 17.08 1.09
N ILE A 269 -17.21 17.98 0.29
CA ILE A 269 -17.04 19.40 0.64
C ILE A 269 -18.28 20.21 0.25
N GLY A 270 -18.93 19.85 -0.84
CA GLY A 270 -20.10 20.55 -1.38
C GLY A 270 -21.28 20.71 -0.45
N PRO A 271 -21.68 19.68 0.31
CA PRO A 271 -22.75 19.81 1.30
C PRO A 271 -22.38 20.83 2.38
N ALA A 272 -21.13 20.84 2.86
CA ALA A 272 -20.66 21.79 3.85
C ALA A 272 -20.66 23.24 3.32
N VAL A 273 -20.19 23.47 2.09
CA VAL A 273 -20.24 24.80 1.46
C VAL A 273 -21.68 25.26 1.24
N LYS A 274 -22.59 24.37 0.79
CA LYS A 274 -24.02 24.68 0.65
C LYS A 274 -24.66 25.02 2.00
N ALA A 275 -24.33 24.28 3.06
CA ALA A 275 -24.80 24.55 4.42
C ALA A 275 -24.32 25.93 4.90
N LEU A 276 -23.03 26.25 4.73
CA LEU A 276 -22.48 27.57 5.07
C LEU A 276 -23.14 28.71 4.28
N ARG A 277 -23.38 28.53 2.97
CA ARG A 277 -24.10 29.53 2.15
C ARG A 277 -25.55 29.71 2.57
N ARG A 278 -26.26 28.61 2.88
CA ARG A 278 -27.63 28.68 3.41
C ARG A 278 -27.64 29.42 4.73
N LEU A 279 -26.76 29.04 5.66
CA LEU A 279 -26.58 29.73 6.94
C LEU A 279 -26.27 31.20 6.74
N GLY A 280 -25.34 31.58 5.85
CA GLY A 280 -25.06 32.99 5.52
C GLY A 280 -26.30 33.77 5.05
N ARG A 281 -27.23 33.12 4.34
CA ARG A 281 -28.50 33.72 3.92
C ARG A 281 -29.55 33.75 5.05
N THR A 282 -29.64 32.72 5.90
CA THR A 282 -30.56 32.70 7.06
C THR A 282 -30.05 33.48 8.27
N SER A 283 -28.76 33.84 8.29
CA SER A 283 -28.07 34.54 9.38
C SER A 283 -27.96 36.05 9.20
N ALA A 284 -28.51 36.60 8.12
CA ALA A 284 -28.75 38.03 8.01
C ALA A 284 -29.63 38.49 9.19
N GLY A 285 -28.98 38.98 10.26
CA GLY A 285 -29.61 39.48 11.48
C GLY A 285 -29.83 38.49 12.65
N LYS A 286 -29.20 37.29 12.71
CA LYS A 286 -29.40 36.35 13.85
C LYS A 286 -28.13 35.64 14.37
N ASP A 287 -28.24 35.22 15.63
CA ASP A 287 -27.23 34.64 16.56
C ASP A 287 -26.39 33.48 15.97
N PHE A 288 -25.06 33.70 15.94
CA PHE A 288 -24.04 32.85 15.30
C PHE A 288 -23.89 31.46 15.93
N ASP A 289 -24.19 31.29 17.21
CA ASP A 289 -24.00 30.01 17.90
C ASP A 289 -25.05 28.96 17.48
N LYS A 290 -26.28 29.40 17.17
CA LYS A 290 -27.35 28.52 16.67
C LYS A 290 -27.09 28.06 15.23
N LEU A 291 -26.42 28.88 14.44
CA LEU A 291 -26.09 28.59 13.05
C LEU A 291 -24.98 27.53 12.94
N ALA A 292 -24.00 27.59 13.84
CA ALA A 292 -22.96 26.58 13.97
C ALA A 292 -23.54 25.21 14.38
N ALA A 293 -24.48 25.19 15.33
CA ALA A 293 -25.15 23.95 15.75
C ALA A 293 -25.97 23.29 14.61
N TYR A 294 -26.61 24.09 13.75
CA TYR A 294 -27.39 23.59 12.61
C TYR A 294 -26.52 22.92 11.52
N ALA A 295 -25.38 23.52 11.14
CA ALA A 295 -24.43 22.88 10.23
C ALA A 295 -23.88 21.56 10.80
N LYS A 296 -23.59 21.52 12.09
CA LYS A 296 -23.09 20.33 12.79
C LYS A 296 -24.08 19.17 12.75
N ALA A 297 -25.38 19.45 12.85
CA ALA A 297 -26.44 18.44 12.74
C ALA A 297 -26.58 17.86 11.32
N HIS A 298 -26.23 18.63 10.29
CA HIS A 298 -26.34 18.23 8.88
C HIS A 298 -25.05 17.65 8.27
N GLN A 299 -23.94 17.66 9.03
CA GLN A 299 -22.69 16.97 8.68
C GLN A 299 -22.66 15.52 9.17
N LYS A 300 -23.54 15.13 10.10
CA LYS A 300 -23.66 13.73 10.50
C LYS A 300 -24.38 12.94 9.40
N PRO A 301 -23.98 11.69 9.11
CA PRO A 301 -24.73 10.83 8.20
C PRO A 301 -26.18 10.77 8.66
N GLN A 302 -27.12 11.02 7.77
CA GLN A 302 -28.50 10.62 8.05
C GLN A 302 -28.51 9.10 7.98
N GLU A 303 -28.73 8.46 9.14
CA GLU A 303 -29.05 7.05 9.19
C GLU A 303 -30.27 6.81 8.29
N VAL A 304 -30.11 5.92 7.31
CA VAL A 304 -31.19 5.30 6.55
C VAL A 304 -31.29 3.86 7.02
#